data_AF-A0A970UFA5-F1
#
_entry.id   AF-A0A970UFA5-F1
#
_cell.length_a   1.000
_cell.length_b   1.000
_cell.length_c   1.000
_cell.angle_alpha   90.00
_cell.angle_beta   90.00
_cell.angle_gamma   90.00
#
_symmetry.space_group_name_H-M   'P 1'
#
loop_
_entity.id
_entity.type
_entity.pdbx_description
1 polymer ?
#
loop_
_entity_poly.entity_id
_entity_poly.type
_entity_poly.pdbx_seq_one_letter_code
_entity_poly.pdbx_strand_id
1 'polypeptide(L)'
;FAVDRFELVRVLDIDQRKLDQADSAYRQPSLLGPQWVAAVNPSDTEEKNDIVMESVFAGVDIAQRPNLYQSLDSQQAAIQNRLLELPALSANNAAQTIQATLAKYPSADAWLPLSANKQDMVVLMRKDTTEIIAIVDLRPWD
;
A
#
# COMPACT_ATOMS: atom_id res chain seq x y z
N PHE A 1 1.80 11.58 4.82
CA PHE A 1 1.07 10.62 3.98
C PHE A 1 2.05 9.67 3.32
N ALA A 2 1.78 8.36 3.37
CA ALA A 2 2.37 7.42 2.44
C ALA A 2 1.87 7.74 1.03
N VAL A 3 2.76 8.09 0.11
CA VAL A 3 2.41 8.36 -1.30
C VAL A 3 3.13 7.38 -2.24
N ASP A 4 3.95 6.49 -1.67
CA ASP A 4 4.98 5.71 -2.35
C ASP A 4 5.11 4.28 -1.80
N ARG A 5 4.13 3.80 -1.02
CA ARG A 5 4.17 2.47 -0.40
C ARG A 5 2.76 1.91 -0.17
N PHE A 6 2.69 0.61 0.05
CA PHE A 6 1.53 -0.05 0.65
C PHE A 6 1.59 0.05 2.17
N GLU A 7 0.42 0.10 2.81
CA GLU A 7 0.27 0.04 4.26
C GLU A 7 -0.68 -1.09 4.64
N LEU A 8 -0.28 -1.92 5.60
CA LEU A 8 -1.16 -2.92 6.19
C LEU A 8 -2.12 -2.24 7.18
N VAL A 9 -3.38 -2.16 6.80
CA VAL A 9 -4.45 -1.65 7.67
C VAL A 9 -5.29 -2.83 8.17
N ARG A 10 -5.41 -2.99 9.49
CA ARG A 10 -6.30 -4.01 10.06
C ARG A 10 -7.73 -3.47 10.06
N VAL A 11 -8.69 -4.38 10.03
CA VAL A 11 -10.12 -4.04 10.17
C VAL A 11 -10.39 -3.19 11.43
N LEU A 12 -9.67 -3.45 12.51
CA LEU A 12 -9.79 -2.72 13.79
C LEU A 12 -9.25 -1.29 13.72
N ASP A 13 -8.39 -0.99 12.74
CA ASP A 13 -7.77 0.34 12.56
C ASP A 13 -8.60 1.24 11.63
N ILE A 14 -9.66 0.71 10.99
CA ILE A 14 -10.53 1.47 10.07
C ILE A 14 -11.37 2.49 10.84
N ASP A 15 -11.40 3.73 10.35
CA ASP A 15 -12.23 4.80 10.90
C ASP A 15 -13.71 4.55 10.60
N GLN A 16 -14.41 4.02 11.61
CA GLN A 16 -15.83 3.70 11.50
C GLN A 16 -16.71 4.92 11.23
N ARG A 17 -16.27 6.14 11.58
CA ARG A 17 -17.02 7.39 11.34
C ARG A 17 -17.18 7.69 9.84
N LYS A 18 -16.38 7.06 8.99
CA LYS A 18 -16.33 7.29 7.53
C LYS A 18 -16.93 6.15 6.71
N LEU A 19 -17.36 5.05 7.34
CA LEU A 19 -17.86 3.86 6.62
C LEU A 19 -19.10 4.15 5.77
N ASP A 20 -20.05 4.93 6.26
CA ASP A 20 -21.30 5.22 5.54
C ASP A 20 -21.06 6.03 4.24
N GLN A 21 -19.93 6.73 4.17
CA GLN A 21 -19.51 7.53 3.01
C GLN A 21 -18.67 6.72 2.02
N ALA A 22 -18.23 5.51 2.38
CA ALA A 22 -17.46 4.64 1.51
C ALA A 22 -18.31 4.03 0.41
N ASP A 23 -17.66 3.65 -0.70
CA ASP A 23 -18.27 2.74 -1.67
C ASP A 23 -18.72 1.46 -0.96
N SER A 24 -19.87 0.93 -1.35
CA SER A 24 -20.40 -0.34 -0.88
C SER A 24 -19.37 -1.48 -0.80
N ALA A 25 -18.42 -1.54 -1.75
CA ALA A 25 -17.35 -2.53 -1.78
C ALA A 25 -16.35 -2.42 -0.61
N TYR A 26 -16.32 -1.29 0.09
CA TYR A 26 -15.38 -0.99 1.17
C TYR A 26 -16.05 -0.79 2.53
N ARG A 27 -17.37 -0.96 2.63
CA ARG A 27 -18.13 -0.81 3.89
C ARG A 27 -18.00 -1.99 4.84
N GLN A 28 -17.56 -3.13 4.33
CA GLN A 28 -17.42 -4.35 5.11
C GLN A 28 -16.07 -5.01 4.78
N PRO A 29 -15.46 -5.70 5.75
CA PRO A 29 -14.26 -6.49 5.49
C PRO A 29 -14.51 -7.55 4.41
N SER A 30 -13.51 -7.78 3.56
CA SER A 30 -13.55 -8.88 2.59
C SER A 30 -13.62 -10.23 3.32
N LEU A 31 -14.52 -11.11 2.85
CA LEU A 31 -14.69 -12.46 3.40
C LEU A 31 -13.61 -13.44 2.92
N LEU A 32 -12.93 -13.12 1.82
CA LEU A 32 -11.99 -14.03 1.14
C LEU A 32 -10.53 -13.77 1.54
N GLY A 33 -10.28 -12.81 2.42
CA GLY A 33 -8.96 -12.46 2.91
C GLY A 33 -8.64 -10.97 2.76
N PRO A 34 -7.36 -10.59 2.78
CA PRO A 34 -6.92 -9.21 2.57
C PRO A 34 -7.42 -8.66 1.23
N GLN A 35 -7.68 -7.36 1.20
CA GLN A 35 -8.12 -6.64 0.00
C GLN A 35 -7.13 -5.53 -0.32
N TRP A 36 -6.74 -5.43 -1.59
CA TRP A 36 -5.91 -4.33 -2.10
C TRP A 36 -6.80 -3.16 -2.51
N VAL A 37 -6.47 -1.98 -2.00
CA VAL A 37 -7.21 -0.74 -2.28
C VAL A 37 -6.23 0.41 -2.44
N ALA A 38 -6.63 1.43 -3.19
CA ALA A 38 -5.95 2.72 -3.19
C ALA A 38 -6.66 3.70 -2.25
N ALA A 39 -5.95 4.26 -1.28
CA ALA A 39 -6.45 5.39 -0.48
C ALA A 39 -6.02 6.69 -1.17
N VAL A 40 -6.98 7.41 -1.76
CA VAL A 40 -6.71 8.55 -2.65
C VAL A 40 -6.91 9.86 -1.92
N ASN A 41 -5.91 10.76 -2.03
CA ASN A 41 -6.02 12.10 -1.44
C ASN A 41 -7.28 12.81 -1.95
N PRO A 42 -8.09 13.41 -1.07
CA PRO A 42 -9.24 14.20 -1.51
C PRO A 42 -8.75 15.38 -2.34
N SER A 43 -9.62 15.95 -3.19
CA SER A 43 -9.30 17.15 -3.95
C SER A 43 -9.41 18.41 -3.11
N ASP A 44 -10.34 18.41 -2.14
CA ASP A 44 -10.64 19.53 -1.27
C ASP A 44 -9.49 19.83 -0.29
N THR A 45 -9.19 21.12 -0.10
CA THR A 45 -8.05 21.55 0.71
C THR A 45 -8.36 21.54 2.20
N GLU A 46 -9.61 21.82 2.58
CA GLU A 46 -10.06 21.76 3.97
C GLU A 46 -10.02 20.31 4.45
N GLU A 47 -10.55 19.38 3.65
CA GLU A 47 -10.51 17.96 3.95
C GLU A 47 -9.06 17.43 4.08
N LYS A 48 -8.13 17.88 3.23
CA LYS A 48 -6.70 17.54 3.39
C LYS A 48 -6.15 18.02 4.73
N ASN A 49 -6.44 19.25 5.11
CA ASN A 49 -5.95 19.82 6.37
C ASN A 49 -6.53 19.09 7.58
N ASP A 50 -7.80 18.72 7.52
CA ASP A 50 -8.45 17.92 8.56
C ASP A 50 -7.81 16.55 8.70
N ILE A 51 -7.50 15.88 7.59
CA ILE A 51 -6.77 14.60 7.63
C ILE A 51 -5.40 14.81 8.27
N VAL A 52 -4.62 15.83 7.87
CA VAL A 52 -3.31 16.11 8.49
C VAL A 52 -3.44 16.29 10.00
N MET A 53 -4.42 17.09 10.45
CA MET A 53 -4.69 17.34 11.86
C MET A 53 -5.01 16.03 12.59
N GLU A 54 -5.93 15.23 12.06
CA GLU A 54 -6.32 13.95 12.66
C GLU A 54 -5.19 12.92 12.66
N SER A 55 -4.34 12.88 11.63
CA SER A 55 -3.15 12.02 11.60
C SER A 55 -2.19 12.36 12.74
N VAL A 56 -2.00 13.65 13.04
CA VAL A 56 -1.11 14.12 14.12
C VAL A 56 -1.70 13.89 15.50
N PHE A 57 -2.99 14.18 15.70
CA PHE A 57 -3.61 14.20 17.03
C PHE A 57 -4.31 12.90 17.41
N ALA A 58 -4.83 12.15 16.44
CA ALA A 58 -5.59 10.92 16.65
C ALA A 58 -4.93 9.68 16.03
N GLY A 59 -3.87 9.85 15.24
CA GLY A 59 -3.20 8.74 14.54
C GLY A 59 -4.02 8.15 13.40
N VAL A 60 -5.06 8.85 12.93
CA VAL A 60 -5.96 8.39 11.85
C VAL A 60 -5.55 9.05 10.54
N ASP A 61 -4.78 8.32 9.73
CA ASP A 61 -4.31 8.77 8.42
C ASP A 61 -5.28 8.39 7.29
N ILE A 62 -4.94 8.79 6.07
CA ILE A 62 -5.68 8.49 4.86
C ILE A 62 -5.92 6.99 4.66
N ALA A 63 -4.95 6.16 5.05
CA ALA A 63 -5.00 4.72 4.92
C ALA A 63 -6.12 4.11 5.77
N GLN A 64 -6.55 4.75 6.86
CA GLN A 64 -7.63 4.27 7.73
C GLN A 64 -9.02 4.78 7.32
N ARG A 65 -9.13 5.57 6.23
CA ARG A 65 -10.37 6.25 5.81
C ARG A 65 -11.06 5.56 4.62
N PRO A 66 -12.08 4.72 4.85
CA PRO A 66 -12.71 3.94 3.79
C PRO A 66 -13.48 4.80 2.77
N ASN A 67 -13.88 6.02 3.13
CA ASN A 67 -14.49 6.97 2.21
C ASN A 67 -13.54 7.46 1.09
N LEU A 68 -12.24 7.25 1.26
CA LEU A 68 -11.21 7.62 0.30
C LEU A 68 -10.67 6.41 -0.49
N TYR A 69 -11.24 5.22 -0.26
CA TYR A 69 -10.84 4.01 -0.97
C TYR A 69 -11.39 3.97 -2.38
N GLN A 70 -10.53 3.57 -3.30
CA GLN A 70 -10.85 3.28 -4.70
C GLN A 70 -10.22 1.94 -5.09
N SER A 71 -10.67 1.38 -6.22
CA SER A 71 -10.01 0.23 -6.82
C SER A 71 -8.55 0.58 -7.09
N LEU A 72 -7.63 -0.35 -6.80
CA LEU A 72 -6.22 -0.15 -7.08
C LEU A 72 -5.97 0.16 -8.57
N ASP A 73 -6.78 -0.44 -9.46
CA ASP A 73 -6.71 -0.25 -10.90
C ASP A 73 -6.97 1.22 -11.32
N SER A 74 -7.73 1.99 -10.53
CA SER A 74 -7.96 3.41 -10.81
C SER A 74 -6.69 4.25 -10.69
N GLN A 75 -5.66 3.72 -10.03
CA GLN A 75 -4.40 4.40 -9.73
C GLN A 75 -3.20 3.81 -10.48
N GLN A 76 -3.40 3.00 -11.54
CA GLN A 76 -2.33 2.34 -12.29
C GLN A 76 -1.19 3.31 -12.68
N ALA A 77 -1.50 4.46 -13.29
CA ALA A 77 -0.49 5.43 -13.69
C ALA A 77 0.28 6.03 -12.49
N ALA A 78 -0.40 6.25 -11.37
CA ALA A 78 0.24 6.74 -10.15
C ALA A 78 1.20 5.69 -9.57
N ILE A 79 0.79 4.43 -9.54
CA ILE A 79 1.61 3.29 -9.08
C ILE A 79 2.83 3.14 -9.99
N GLN A 80 2.66 3.13 -11.31
CA GLN A 80 3.76 3.00 -12.28
C GLN A 80 4.84 4.06 -12.09
N ASN A 81 4.45 5.30 -11.78
CA ASN A 81 5.35 6.42 -11.52
C ASN A 81 6.10 6.33 -10.18
N ARG A 82 5.82 5.32 -9.36
CA ARG A 82 6.43 5.11 -8.04
C ARG A 82 7.18 3.80 -7.92
N LEU A 83 6.94 2.86 -8.83
CA LEU A 83 7.61 1.56 -8.85
C LEU A 83 9.13 1.69 -8.80
N LEU A 84 9.74 0.92 -7.91
CA LEU A 84 11.18 0.84 -7.73
C LEU A 84 11.73 -0.34 -8.54
N GLU A 85 12.93 -0.15 -9.08
CA GLU A 85 13.64 -1.19 -9.82
C GLU A 85 14.20 -2.24 -8.84
N LEU A 86 14.16 -3.52 -9.22
CA LEU A 86 14.65 -4.63 -8.38
C LEU A 86 16.08 -4.46 -7.85
N PRO A 87 17.06 -3.89 -8.60
CA PRO A 87 18.40 -3.66 -8.08
C PRO A 87 18.45 -2.78 -6.82
N ALA A 88 17.46 -1.91 -6.60
CA ALA A 88 17.39 -1.05 -5.41
C ALA A 88 17.22 -1.86 -4.10
N LEU A 89 16.74 -3.10 -4.17
CA LEU A 89 16.63 -4.00 -3.01
C LEU A 89 17.99 -4.30 -2.35
N SER A 90 19.08 -4.18 -3.11
CA SER A 90 20.44 -4.40 -2.60
C SER A 90 20.88 -3.39 -1.52
N ALA A 91 20.17 -2.28 -1.36
CA ALA A 91 20.45 -1.30 -0.32
C ALA A 91 20.33 -1.90 1.10
N ASN A 92 19.30 -2.72 1.34
CA ASN A 92 18.97 -3.21 2.68
C ASN A 92 18.92 -4.76 2.76
N ASN A 93 19.30 -5.47 1.70
CA ASN A 93 19.19 -6.93 1.63
C ASN A 93 20.46 -7.58 1.09
N ALA A 94 20.83 -8.74 1.66
CA ALA A 94 21.92 -9.55 1.15
C ALA A 94 21.59 -10.12 -0.24
N ALA A 95 22.56 -10.09 -1.16
CA ALA A 95 22.39 -10.52 -2.55
C ALA A 95 21.86 -11.96 -2.68
N GLN A 96 22.31 -12.89 -1.83
CA GLN A 96 21.86 -14.28 -1.85
C GLN A 96 20.36 -14.39 -1.52
N THR A 97 19.87 -13.59 -0.57
CA THR A 97 18.46 -13.54 -0.16
C THR A 97 17.59 -12.99 -1.28
N ILE A 98 18.04 -11.92 -1.95
CA ILE A 98 17.35 -11.33 -3.10
C ILE A 98 17.24 -12.39 -4.21
N GLN A 99 18.35 -13.01 -4.60
CA GLN A 99 18.37 -14.01 -5.67
C GLN A 99 17.45 -15.20 -5.37
N ALA A 100 17.53 -15.77 -4.17
CA ALA A 100 16.68 -16.90 -3.77
C ALA A 100 15.19 -16.54 -3.73
N THR A 101 14.86 -15.29 -3.39
CA THR A 101 13.47 -14.80 -3.36
C THR A 101 12.94 -14.56 -4.77
N LEU A 102 13.66 -13.81 -5.61
CA LEU A 102 13.23 -13.47 -6.96
C LEU A 102 13.14 -14.69 -7.88
N ALA A 103 13.94 -15.73 -7.66
CA ALA A 103 13.83 -16.99 -8.39
C ALA A 103 12.45 -17.66 -8.28
N LYS A 104 11.68 -17.40 -7.20
CA LYS A 104 10.32 -17.91 -7.00
C LYS A 104 9.26 -17.09 -7.75
N TYR A 105 9.59 -15.87 -8.15
CA TYR A 105 8.68 -14.89 -8.74
C TYR A 105 9.27 -14.30 -10.03
N PRO A 106 9.53 -15.13 -11.06
CA PRO A 106 10.22 -14.69 -12.28
C PRO A 106 9.43 -13.66 -13.12
N SER A 107 8.15 -13.47 -12.81
CA SER A 107 7.26 -12.50 -13.48
C SER A 107 7.28 -11.10 -12.86
N ALA A 108 7.98 -10.90 -11.74
CA ALA A 108 8.16 -9.60 -11.11
C ALA A 108 9.37 -8.87 -11.70
N ASP A 109 9.21 -7.59 -12.02
CA ASP A 109 10.24 -6.72 -12.58
C ASP A 109 10.34 -5.36 -11.84
N ALA A 110 9.48 -5.13 -10.85
CA ALA A 110 9.49 -3.94 -10.01
C ALA A 110 8.95 -4.23 -8.60
N TRP A 111 9.03 -3.25 -7.71
CA TRP A 111 8.52 -3.39 -6.35
C TRP A 111 8.10 -2.06 -5.70
N LEU A 112 7.32 -2.16 -4.63
CA LEU A 112 7.05 -1.09 -3.68
C LEU A 112 7.22 -1.57 -2.23
N PRO A 113 7.54 -0.67 -1.29
CA PRO A 113 7.54 -1.01 0.13
C PRO A 113 6.15 -1.40 0.65
N LEU A 114 6.12 -2.27 1.66
CA LEU A 114 4.96 -2.53 2.51
C LEU A 114 5.31 -2.16 3.95
N SER A 115 4.63 -1.13 4.47
CA SER A 115 4.66 -0.78 5.89
C SER A 115 3.69 -1.66 6.65
N ALA A 116 4.16 -2.37 7.69
CA ALA A 116 3.32 -3.23 8.50
C ALA A 116 3.70 -3.18 9.99
N ASN A 117 2.72 -3.45 10.86
CA ASN A 117 2.84 -3.26 12.31
C ASN A 117 4.02 -3.97 12.99
N LYS A 118 4.50 -5.10 12.44
CA LYS A 118 5.58 -5.90 13.04
C LYS A 118 6.88 -5.79 12.27
N GLN A 119 6.81 -5.81 10.96
CA GLN A 119 7.98 -5.91 10.10
C GLN A 119 7.61 -5.45 8.70
N ASP A 120 8.38 -4.51 8.20
CA ASP A 120 8.20 -4.00 6.85
C ASP A 120 8.74 -4.99 5.82
N MET A 121 8.03 -5.06 4.71
CA MET A 121 8.24 -6.07 3.68
C MET A 121 8.24 -5.42 2.30
N VAL A 122 8.37 -6.23 1.26
CA VAL A 122 8.38 -5.79 -0.12
C VAL A 122 7.18 -6.38 -0.85
N VAL A 123 6.46 -5.55 -1.61
CA VAL A 123 5.47 -5.99 -2.59
C VAL A 123 6.15 -6.08 -3.94
N LEU A 124 6.33 -7.29 -4.46
CA LEU A 124 6.80 -7.54 -5.82
C LEU A 124 5.66 -7.31 -6.81
N MET A 125 5.95 -6.61 -7.90
CA MET A 125 4.95 -6.19 -8.88
C MET A 125 5.47 -6.38 -10.31
N ARG A 126 4.52 -6.39 -11.25
CA ARG A 126 4.83 -6.23 -12.68
C ARG A 126 4.62 -4.79 -13.12
N LYS A 127 5.61 -4.20 -13.78
CA LYS A 127 5.68 -2.77 -14.06
C LYS A 127 4.68 -2.31 -15.12
N ASP A 128 4.49 -3.10 -16.16
CA ASP A 128 3.59 -2.79 -17.28
C ASP A 128 2.11 -2.78 -16.88
N THR A 129 1.72 -3.64 -15.95
CA THR A 129 0.33 -3.95 -15.57
C THR A 129 0.00 -3.51 -14.15
N THR A 130 1.00 -3.17 -13.34
CA THR A 130 0.88 -2.92 -11.89
C THR A 130 0.29 -4.10 -11.11
N GLU A 131 0.36 -5.30 -11.69
CA GLU A 131 -0.10 -6.52 -11.03
C GLU A 131 0.76 -6.78 -9.78
N ILE A 132 0.10 -7.00 -8.65
CA ILE A 132 0.76 -7.46 -7.42
C ILE A 132 1.07 -8.95 -7.57
N ILE A 133 2.36 -9.31 -7.54
CA ILE A 133 2.83 -10.69 -7.70
C ILE A 133 2.90 -11.40 -6.34
N ALA A 134 3.53 -10.76 -5.35
CA ALA A 134 3.69 -11.33 -4.02
C ALA A 134 4.12 -10.29 -2.98
N ILE A 135 3.82 -10.58 -1.71
CA ILE A 135 4.51 -9.95 -0.57
C ILE A 135 5.66 -10.89 -0.18
N VAL A 136 6.88 -10.36 -0.10
CA VAL A 136 8.08 -11.16 0.20
C VAL A 136 8.85 -10.59 1.38
N ASP A 137 9.52 -11.49 2.11
CA ASP A 137 10.33 -11.14 3.28
C ASP A 137 11.70 -10.58 2.87
N LEU A 138 11.66 -9.40 2.26
CA LEU A 138 12.80 -8.52 1.98
C LEU A 138 12.56 -7.18 2.68
N ARG A 139 13.63 -6.42 2.92
CA ARG A 139 13.60 -5.14 3.63
C ARG A 139 13.53 -3.96 2.65
N PRO A 140 12.49 -3.12 2.73
CA PRO A 140 12.39 -1.93 1.87
C PRO A 140 13.29 -0.77 2.33
N TRP A 141 13.68 -0.76 3.61
CA TRP A 141 14.58 0.21 4.27
C TRP A 141 15.37 -0.50 5.37
N ASP A 142 16.41 0.17 5.88
CA ASP A 142 17.22 -0.27 7.03
C ASP A 142 16.42 -0.28 8.35
#